data_AF-A0A8B6E4A2-F1
#
_entry.id   AF-A0A8B6E4A2-F1
#
_cell.length_a   1.000
_cell.length_b   1.000
_cell.length_c   1.000
_cell.angle_alpha   90.00
_cell.angle_beta   90.00
_cell.angle_gamma   90.00
#
_symmetry.space_group_name_H-M   'P 1'
#
loop_
_entity.id
_entity.type
_entity.pdbx_description
1 polymer ?
#
loop_
_entity_poly.entity_id
_entity_poly.type
_entity_poly.pdbx_seq_one_letter_code
_entity_poly.pdbx_strand_id
1 'polypeptide(L)'
;MKMVIGMQKSKYSEQSSVRQTMKGLDVKTGSLQMVQSCNGHIVKLPVLVQVYKNCFEHYAVICRDAKYTSSAVYLSLKNSKVYKSDHDNNEIMLVHNDIDGSSLTLQVSSNKDVNDWISVLQSESPLMTGSESPSVRRASFMPALHESLQEESDSGEEEDER
;
A
#
# COMPACT_ATOMS: atom_id res chain seq x y z
N MET A 1 2.34 -39.34 -57.48
CA MET A 1 2.14 -37.94 -57.06
C MET A 1 2.43 -37.84 -55.57
N LYS A 2 3.44 -37.07 -55.15
CA LYS A 2 3.80 -36.84 -53.74
C LYS A 2 3.29 -35.45 -53.35
N MET A 3 2.36 -35.36 -52.39
CA MET A 3 1.93 -34.09 -51.82
C MET A 3 2.75 -33.79 -50.56
N VAL A 4 3.45 -32.66 -50.56
CA VAL A 4 4.17 -32.10 -49.42
C VAL A 4 3.25 -31.07 -48.77
N ILE A 5 2.78 -31.34 -47.55
CA ILE A 5 2.00 -30.38 -46.77
C ILE A 5 2.99 -29.55 -45.95
N GLY A 6 3.24 -28.32 -46.40
CA GLY A 6 3.98 -27.31 -45.64
C GLY A 6 3.09 -26.73 -44.54
N MET A 7 3.42 -26.99 -43.28
CA MET A 7 2.85 -26.25 -42.16
C MET A 7 3.57 -24.89 -42.05
N GLN A 8 2.88 -23.84 -42.46
CA GLN A 8 3.28 -22.45 -42.22
C GLN A 8 3.25 -22.14 -40.72
N LYS A 9 4.33 -21.53 -40.25
CA LYS A 9 4.48 -20.97 -38.91
C LYS A 9 3.52 -19.78 -38.76
N SER A 10 2.52 -19.89 -37.89
CA SER A 10 1.73 -18.73 -37.48
C SER A 10 2.47 -17.97 -36.39
N LYS A 11 3.00 -16.80 -36.75
CA LYS A 11 3.53 -15.76 -35.86
C LYS A 11 2.52 -14.63 -35.79
N TYR A 12 1.61 -14.65 -34.83
CA TYR A 12 0.78 -13.53 -34.40
C TYR A 12 0.38 -13.82 -32.93
N SER A 13 0.41 -12.92 -31.95
CA SER A 13 0.59 -11.47 -31.95
C SER A 13 1.11 -11.05 -30.57
N GLU A 14 2.18 -10.26 -30.51
CA GLU A 14 2.41 -9.35 -29.39
C GLU A 14 1.36 -8.25 -29.49
N GLN A 15 0.24 -8.40 -28.79
CA GLN A 15 -0.67 -7.30 -28.52
C GLN A 15 -0.52 -6.92 -27.05
N SER A 16 0.12 -5.77 -26.89
CA SER A 16 0.35 -4.99 -25.69
C SER A 16 -0.82 -5.04 -24.72
N SER A 17 -0.68 -5.85 -23.66
CA SER A 17 -1.44 -5.70 -22.43
C SER A 17 -1.14 -4.32 -21.84
N VAL A 18 -2.21 -3.61 -21.47
CA VAL A 18 -2.21 -2.26 -20.92
C VAL A 18 -1.44 -2.26 -19.60
N ARG A 19 -0.14 -1.96 -19.68
CA ARG A 19 0.70 -1.65 -18.53
C ARG A 19 0.45 -0.19 -18.14
N GLN A 20 -0.62 0.06 -17.41
CA GLN A 20 -0.68 1.25 -16.55
C GLN A 20 0.20 1.00 -15.32
N THR A 21 1.49 0.80 -15.55
CA THR A 21 2.49 0.91 -14.49
C THR A 21 2.54 2.39 -14.11
N MET A 22 2.18 2.73 -12.87
CA MET A 22 2.56 4.03 -12.31
C MET A 22 4.08 4.07 -12.25
N LYS A 23 4.69 4.57 -13.33
CA LYS A 23 6.14 4.52 -13.54
C LYS A 23 6.84 5.18 -12.36
N GLY A 24 7.66 4.40 -11.63
CA GLY A 24 8.53 4.90 -10.57
C GLY A 24 8.06 4.63 -9.14
N LEU A 25 6.94 3.92 -8.93
CA LEU A 25 6.47 3.51 -7.60
C LEU A 25 6.41 1.99 -7.40
N ASP A 26 6.59 1.22 -8.46
CA ASP A 26 6.58 -0.24 -8.42
C ASP A 26 7.91 -0.78 -7.88
N VAL A 27 7.83 -1.49 -6.76
CA VAL A 27 9.00 -2.11 -6.11
C VAL A 27 9.31 -3.46 -6.73
N LYS A 28 8.27 -4.24 -7.04
CA LYS A 28 8.42 -5.57 -7.61
C LYS A 28 7.18 -5.97 -8.39
N THR A 29 7.38 -6.61 -9.54
CA THR A 29 6.32 -7.20 -10.35
C THR A 29 6.72 -8.62 -10.74
N GLY A 30 5.79 -9.57 -10.70
CA GLY A 30 6.05 -10.92 -11.19
C GLY A 30 4.82 -11.83 -11.21
N SER A 31 4.95 -12.93 -11.94
CA SER A 31 3.91 -13.96 -12.03
C SER A 31 4.05 -14.97 -10.90
N LEU A 32 2.98 -15.16 -10.14
CA LEU A 32 2.86 -16.08 -9.02
C LEU A 32 1.63 -16.98 -9.21
N GLN A 33 1.43 -17.94 -8.32
CA GLN A 33 0.19 -18.74 -8.28
C GLN A 33 -0.59 -18.41 -7.00
N MET A 34 -1.84 -18.00 -7.12
CA MET A 34 -2.74 -17.88 -5.98
C MET A 34 -3.30 -19.26 -5.63
N VAL A 35 -3.17 -19.66 -4.38
CA VAL A 35 -3.71 -20.92 -3.86
C VAL A 35 -5.05 -20.63 -3.18
N GLN A 36 -6.11 -21.30 -3.62
CA GLN A 36 -7.46 -21.15 -3.08
C GLN A 36 -8.07 -22.52 -2.75
N SER A 37 -8.90 -22.58 -1.71
CA SER A 37 -9.75 -23.74 -1.44
C SER A 37 -11.14 -23.50 -2.04
N CYS A 38 -11.56 -24.37 -2.95
CA CYS A 38 -12.88 -24.34 -3.58
C CYS A 38 -13.54 -25.71 -3.41
N ASN A 39 -14.66 -25.78 -2.69
CA ASN A 39 -15.40 -27.03 -2.42
C ASN A 39 -14.54 -28.16 -1.83
N GLY A 40 -13.60 -27.81 -0.95
CA GLY A 40 -12.67 -28.78 -0.33
C GLY A 40 -11.48 -29.18 -1.21
N HIS A 41 -11.38 -28.63 -2.43
CA HIS A 41 -10.25 -28.86 -3.33
C HIS A 41 -9.34 -27.63 -3.40
N ILE A 42 -8.03 -27.87 -3.44
CA ILE A 42 -7.03 -26.82 -3.61
C ILE A 42 -6.88 -26.52 -5.10
N VAL A 43 -7.09 -25.27 -5.49
CA VAL A 43 -6.93 -24.77 -6.85
C VAL A 43 -5.79 -23.74 -6.87
N LYS A 44 -4.92 -23.84 -7.88
CA LYS A 44 -3.82 -22.89 -8.11
C LYS A 44 -4.12 -22.06 -9.36
N LEU A 45 -4.20 -20.74 -9.21
CA LEU A 45 -4.54 -19.81 -10.28
C LEU A 45 -3.33 -18.93 -10.61
N PRO A 46 -2.87 -18.86 -11.87
CA PRO A 46 -1.80 -17.94 -12.23
C PRO A 46 -2.28 -16.50 -12.03
N VAL A 47 -1.44 -15.69 -11.40
CA VAL A 47 -1.72 -14.27 -11.16
C VAL A 47 -0.48 -13.42 -11.43
N LEU A 48 -0.70 -12.19 -11.88
CA LEU A 48 0.32 -11.16 -11.90
C LEU A 48 0.21 -10.35 -10.61
N VAL A 49 1.31 -10.27 -9.85
CA VAL A 49 1.39 -9.49 -8.62
C VAL A 49 2.31 -8.29 -8.86
N GLN A 50 1.82 -7.11 -8.49
CA GLN A 50 2.56 -5.85 -8.56
C GLN A 50 2.52 -5.20 -7.19
N VAL A 51 3.68 -4.90 -6.61
CA VAL A 51 3.79 -4.25 -5.31
C VAL A 51 4.25 -2.82 -5.52
N TYR A 52 3.52 -1.89 -4.94
CA TYR A 52 3.79 -0.46 -4.99
C TYR A 52 4.08 0.04 -3.57
N LYS A 53 5.18 0.77 -3.40
CA LYS A 53 5.57 1.38 -2.13
C LYS A 53 5.96 2.82 -2.36
N ASN A 54 5.36 3.72 -1.61
CA ASN A 54 5.76 5.12 -1.50
C ASN A 54 5.80 5.54 -0.01
N CYS A 55 6.09 6.80 0.28
CA CYS A 55 6.20 7.29 1.67
C CYS A 55 4.88 7.22 2.45
N PHE A 56 3.74 7.15 1.76
CA PHE A 56 2.41 7.22 2.34
C PHE A 56 1.61 5.93 2.20
N GLU A 57 1.94 5.05 1.26
CA GLU A 57 1.14 3.89 0.88
C GLU A 57 2.03 2.71 0.53
N HIS A 58 1.57 1.52 0.92
CA HIS A 58 2.19 0.25 0.58
C HIS A 58 1.07 -0.73 0.26
N TYR A 59 0.95 -1.13 -1.00
CA TYR A 59 -0.13 -1.98 -1.47
C TYR A 59 0.32 -2.94 -2.57
N ALA A 60 -0.38 -4.07 -2.68
CA ALA A 60 -0.22 -5.02 -3.76
C ALA A 60 -1.47 -5.02 -4.65
N VAL A 61 -1.25 -5.17 -5.95
CA VAL A 61 -2.28 -5.37 -6.96
C VAL A 61 -2.11 -6.77 -7.54
N ILE A 62 -3.18 -7.55 -7.52
CA ILE A 62 -3.18 -8.94 -7.94
C ILE A 62 -4.17 -9.12 -9.08
N CYS A 63 -3.67 -9.34 -10.28
CA CYS A 63 -4.47 -9.51 -11.48
C CYS A 63 -4.54 -11.01 -11.85
N ARG A 64 -5.74 -11.56 -11.95
CA ARG A 64 -5.95 -12.96 -12.40
C ARG A 64 -5.79 -13.13 -13.90
N ASP A 65 -6.10 -12.09 -14.67
CA ASP A 65 -5.86 -12.04 -16.10
C ASP A 65 -4.97 -10.84 -16.43
N ALA A 66 -3.83 -11.09 -17.07
CA ALA A 66 -2.92 -10.03 -17.51
C ALA A 66 -3.56 -9.12 -18.58
N LYS A 67 -4.66 -9.53 -19.21
CA LYS A 67 -5.36 -8.76 -20.23
C LYS A 67 -6.44 -7.83 -19.67
N TYR A 68 -6.96 -8.09 -18.46
CA TYR A 68 -8.09 -7.36 -17.90
C TYR A 68 -7.84 -6.89 -16.46
N THR A 69 -7.76 -5.58 -16.27
CA THR A 69 -7.62 -4.93 -14.96
C THR A 69 -8.90 -5.00 -14.12
N SER A 70 -10.06 -5.33 -14.72
CA SER A 70 -11.36 -5.40 -14.03
C SER A 70 -11.44 -6.50 -12.98
N SER A 71 -10.55 -7.50 -13.04
CA SER A 71 -10.46 -8.60 -12.07
C SER A 71 -9.34 -8.44 -11.04
N ALA A 72 -8.77 -7.24 -10.94
CA ALA A 72 -7.66 -6.96 -10.03
C ALA A 72 -8.15 -6.85 -8.59
N VAL A 73 -7.42 -7.49 -7.67
CA VAL A 73 -7.59 -7.33 -6.23
C VAL A 73 -6.54 -6.35 -5.73
N TYR A 74 -6.98 -5.31 -5.01
CA TYR A 74 -6.10 -4.33 -4.39
C TYR A 74 -6.01 -4.65 -2.90
N LEU A 75 -4.79 -4.73 -2.39
CA LEU A 75 -4.54 -5.19 -1.03
C LEU A 75 -3.59 -4.24 -0.31
N SER A 76 -4.07 -3.62 0.75
CA SER A 76 -3.26 -2.77 1.61
C SER A 76 -2.29 -3.63 2.43
N LEU A 77 -0.98 -3.39 2.29
CA LEU A 77 0.05 -4.16 2.99
C LEU A 77 0.34 -3.60 4.39
N LYS A 78 -0.06 -2.37 4.68
CA LYS A 78 0.18 -1.70 5.98
C LYS A 78 -0.35 -2.47 7.18
N ASN A 79 -1.54 -3.05 7.03
CA ASN A 79 -2.23 -3.81 8.09
C ASN A 79 -2.18 -5.32 7.79
N SER A 80 -1.27 -5.75 6.92
CA SER A 80 -1.13 -7.15 6.56
C SER A 80 0.08 -7.76 7.24
N LYS A 81 -0.06 -9.01 7.69
CA LYS A 81 1.05 -9.82 8.17
C LYS A 81 1.41 -10.83 7.10
N VAL A 82 2.71 -10.98 6.86
CA VAL A 82 3.25 -11.87 5.82
C VAL A 82 4.01 -12.98 6.51
N TYR A 83 3.68 -14.22 6.15
CA TYR A 83 4.28 -15.42 6.71
C TYR A 83 4.74 -16.32 5.60
N LYS A 84 5.82 -17.05 5.85
CA LYS A 84 6.14 -18.24 5.06
C LYS A 84 5.27 -19.39 5.56
N SER A 85 4.69 -20.16 4.65
CA SER A 85 3.89 -21.34 5.01
C SER A 85 4.77 -22.42 5.65
N ASP A 86 4.27 -23.08 6.69
CA ASP A 86 4.93 -24.23 7.30
C ASP A 86 4.78 -25.50 6.45
N HIS A 87 3.76 -25.54 5.58
CA HIS A 87 3.42 -26.72 4.78
C HIS A 87 4.23 -26.80 3.48
N ASP A 88 4.46 -25.67 2.82
CA ASP A 88 5.24 -25.58 1.59
C ASP A 88 6.22 -24.41 1.68
N ASN A 89 7.49 -24.73 1.49
CA ASN A 89 8.58 -23.77 1.50
C ASN A 89 8.45 -22.68 0.42
N ASN A 90 7.62 -22.91 -0.59
CA ASN A 90 7.38 -21.98 -1.70
C ASN A 90 6.12 -21.12 -1.53
N GLU A 91 5.39 -21.29 -0.43
CA GLU A 91 4.14 -20.57 -0.17
C GLU A 91 4.34 -19.43 0.82
N ILE A 92 3.71 -18.31 0.48
CA ILE A 92 3.66 -17.08 1.26
C ILE A 92 2.19 -16.86 1.60
N MET A 93 1.89 -16.77 2.90
CA MET A 93 0.56 -16.48 3.40
C MET A 93 0.50 -15.02 3.84
N LEU A 94 -0.41 -14.27 3.24
CA LEU A 94 -0.70 -12.90 3.60
C LEU A 94 -2.02 -12.87 4.37
N VAL A 95 -1.98 -12.43 5.63
CA VAL A 95 -3.16 -12.34 6.49
C VAL A 95 -3.47 -10.86 6.69
N HIS A 96 -4.64 -10.41 6.23
CA HIS A 96 -5.07 -9.05 6.43
C HIS A 96 -5.71 -8.91 7.82
N ASN A 97 -5.32 -7.89 8.58
CA ASN A 97 -5.77 -7.68 9.96
C ASN A 97 -7.16 -7.00 10.02
N ASP A 98 -8.06 -7.44 9.15
CA ASP A 98 -9.46 -7.04 9.17
C ASP A 98 -10.27 -8.00 10.04
N ILE A 99 -11.47 -7.58 10.45
CA ILE A 99 -12.38 -8.34 11.32
C ILE A 99 -12.68 -9.74 10.74
N ASP A 100 -12.66 -9.85 9.40
CA ASP A 100 -12.96 -11.09 8.69
C ASP A 100 -11.77 -12.05 8.60
N GLY A 101 -10.57 -11.63 9.03
CA GLY A 101 -9.36 -12.46 9.03
C GLY A 101 -8.98 -12.99 7.65
N SER A 102 -9.34 -12.28 6.59
CA SER A 102 -9.13 -12.74 5.22
C SER A 102 -7.64 -13.01 4.96
N SER A 103 -7.36 -14.21 4.44
CA SER A 103 -6.01 -14.64 4.10
C SER A 103 -5.90 -14.96 2.62
N LEU A 104 -4.72 -14.69 2.09
CA LEU A 104 -4.36 -14.92 0.70
C LEU A 104 -3.06 -15.71 0.67
N THR A 105 -3.05 -16.83 -0.02
CA THR A 105 -1.85 -17.65 -0.20
C THR A 105 -1.32 -17.49 -1.62
N LEU A 106 -0.04 -17.13 -1.71
CA LEU A 106 0.70 -17.00 -2.96
C LEU A 106 1.83 -18.02 -2.98
N GLN A 107 1.95 -18.77 -4.07
CA GLN A 107 3.04 -19.70 -4.30
C GLN A 107 4.01 -19.12 -5.32
N VAL A 108 5.29 -19.19 -4.98
CA VAL A 108 6.42 -18.73 -5.78
C VAL A 108 7.04 -19.92 -6.50
N SER A 109 7.43 -19.75 -7.77
CA SER A 109 8.01 -20.86 -8.56
C SER A 109 9.36 -21.35 -8.02
N SER A 110 10.10 -20.49 -7.32
CA SER A 110 11.44 -20.75 -6.83
C SER A 110 11.54 -20.37 -5.35
N ASN A 111 12.06 -21.31 -4.55
CA ASN A 111 12.27 -21.08 -3.13
C ASN A 111 13.18 -19.90 -2.83
N LYS A 112 14.17 -19.65 -3.70
CA LYS A 112 15.14 -18.57 -3.56
C LYS A 112 14.47 -17.19 -3.57
N ASP A 113 13.36 -17.08 -4.30
CA ASP A 113 12.64 -15.82 -4.49
C ASP A 113 11.60 -15.58 -3.38
N VAL A 114 11.32 -16.59 -2.55
CA VAL A 114 10.31 -16.50 -1.48
C VAL A 114 10.65 -15.40 -0.49
N ASN A 115 11.89 -15.39 0.01
CA ASN A 115 12.34 -14.38 0.97
C ASN A 115 12.34 -12.96 0.35
N ASP A 116 12.66 -12.87 -0.93
CA ASP A 116 12.65 -11.61 -1.68
C ASP A 116 11.21 -11.12 -1.98
N TRP A 117 10.24 -12.02 -2.06
CA TRP A 117 8.83 -11.64 -2.10
C TRP A 117 8.29 -11.25 -0.72
N ILE A 118 8.67 -11.97 0.33
CA ILE A 118 8.28 -11.66 1.71
C ILE A 118 8.79 -10.27 2.09
N SER A 119 10.05 -9.95 1.83
CA SER A 119 10.65 -8.65 2.17
C SER A 119 9.90 -7.47 1.51
N VAL A 120 9.46 -7.65 0.26
CA VAL A 120 8.72 -6.62 -0.47
C VAL A 120 7.26 -6.54 -0.05
N LEU A 121 6.61 -7.66 0.28
CA LEU A 121 5.22 -7.67 0.73
C LEU A 121 5.06 -7.24 2.19
N GLN A 122 6.11 -7.38 2.99
CA GLN A 122 6.09 -7.00 4.39
C GLN A 122 6.11 -5.48 4.52
N SER A 123 5.08 -4.92 5.15
CA SER A 123 5.12 -3.53 5.54
C SER A 123 6.09 -3.36 6.71
N GLU A 124 7.12 -2.56 6.51
CA GLU A 124 7.85 -1.95 7.60
C GLU A 124 6.86 -0.99 8.28
N SER A 125 6.15 -1.46 9.31
CA SER A 125 5.50 -0.49 10.18
C SER A 125 6.62 0.37 10.74
N PRO A 126 6.56 1.72 10.67
CA PRO A 126 7.43 2.52 11.50
C PRO A 126 7.06 2.13 12.93
N LEU A 127 7.87 1.26 13.55
CA LEU A 127 7.96 1.27 14.99
C LEU A 127 8.39 2.70 15.29
N MET A 128 7.42 3.52 15.68
CA MET A 128 7.65 4.68 16.53
C MET A 128 8.18 4.11 17.85
N THR A 129 9.38 3.53 17.85
CA THR A 129 10.14 3.31 19.06
C THR A 129 10.41 4.70 19.61
N GLY A 130 9.64 5.08 20.62
CA GLY A 130 9.95 6.20 21.50
C GLY A 130 10.11 7.53 20.77
N SER A 131 9.02 8.27 20.72
CA SER A 131 9.05 9.73 20.79
C SER A 131 10.09 10.17 21.84
N GLU A 132 11.33 10.43 21.44
CA GLU A 132 12.13 11.46 22.08
C GLU A 132 11.37 12.76 21.81
N SER A 133 10.52 13.09 22.77
CA SER A 133 9.75 14.33 22.78
C SER A 133 10.70 15.45 22.41
N PRO A 134 10.42 16.27 21.37
CA PRO A 134 11.19 17.47 21.19
C PRO A 134 11.03 18.23 22.50
N SER A 135 12.14 18.41 23.22
CA SER A 135 12.14 19.17 24.46
C SER A 135 11.81 20.61 24.07
N VAL A 136 10.52 20.92 23.99
CA VAL A 136 10.02 22.28 23.85
C VAL A 136 10.47 22.99 25.11
N ARG A 137 11.63 23.65 25.04
CA ARG A 137 12.00 24.65 26.02
C ARG A 137 10.91 25.71 25.94
N ARG A 138 9.97 25.68 26.89
CA ARG A 138 9.03 26.78 27.12
C ARG A 138 9.87 28.02 27.37
N ALA A 139 10.06 28.83 26.34
CA ALA A 139 10.41 30.22 26.52
C ALA A 139 9.13 30.94 26.97
N SER A 140 8.92 30.99 28.29
CA SER A 140 7.90 31.85 28.89
C SER A 140 8.44 33.26 28.98
N PHE A 141 8.33 34.05 27.91
CA PHE A 141 8.43 35.50 28.02
C PHE A 141 7.43 36.14 27.07
N MET A 142 6.19 36.28 27.55
CA MET A 142 5.29 37.29 27.02
C MET A 142 5.69 38.64 27.63
N PRO A 143 6.02 39.67 26.83
CA PRO A 143 6.04 41.04 27.31
C PRO A 143 4.60 41.44 27.61
N ALA A 144 4.34 41.91 28.82
CA ALA A 144 3.05 42.53 29.14
C ALA A 144 2.92 43.82 28.30
N LEU A 145 1.86 43.90 27.48
CA LEU A 145 1.45 45.15 26.86
C LEU A 145 0.93 46.07 27.95
N HIS A 146 1.73 47.08 28.29
CA HIS A 146 1.34 48.20 29.15
C HIS A 146 0.58 49.20 28.27
N GLU A 147 -0.74 49.09 28.20
CA GLU A 147 -1.58 50.19 27.71
C GLU A 147 -1.81 51.16 28.87
N SER A 148 -0.93 52.16 28.95
CA SER A 148 -1.11 53.38 29.73
C SER A 148 -2.18 54.24 29.05
N LEU A 149 -3.41 54.22 29.56
CA LEU A 149 -4.40 55.26 29.30
C LEU A 149 -4.28 56.32 30.41
N GLN A 150 -3.52 57.35 30.08
CA GLN A 150 -3.46 58.62 30.80
C GLN A 150 -3.92 59.69 29.82
N GLU A 151 -5.03 60.36 30.13
CA GLU A 151 -5.44 61.72 29.73
C GLU A 151 -6.84 61.92 30.35
N GLU A 152 -6.92 62.47 31.57
CA GLU A 152 -7.03 63.91 31.88
C GLU A 152 -8.44 64.49 31.64
N SER A 153 -9.14 64.67 32.76
CA SER A 153 -9.93 65.84 33.18
C SER A 153 -10.56 66.73 32.11
N ASP A 154 -11.88 66.91 32.17
CA ASP A 154 -12.44 68.28 32.25
C ASP A 154 -13.80 68.31 32.96
N SER A 155 -13.88 69.31 33.82
CA SER A 155 -14.97 69.81 34.66
C SER A 155 -16.16 70.38 33.87
N GLY A 156 -17.34 70.44 34.50
CA GLY A 156 -18.40 71.34 34.05
C GLY A 156 -19.80 70.93 34.52
N GLU A 157 -20.16 71.42 35.70
CA GLU A 157 -21.54 71.59 36.14
C GLU A 157 -22.31 72.47 35.14
N GLU A 158 -23.58 72.20 34.88
CA GLU A 158 -24.61 73.25 34.86
C GLU A 158 -26.02 72.64 34.87
N GLU A 159 -26.78 73.09 35.87
CA GLU A 159 -28.23 73.00 36.01
C GLU A 159 -28.92 73.69 34.82
N ASP A 160 -30.06 73.18 34.33
CA ASP A 160 -31.19 74.09 34.11
C ASP A 160 -32.53 73.35 34.03
N GLU A 161 -33.53 74.04 34.57
CA GLU A 161 -34.93 73.68 34.72
C GLU A 161 -35.68 73.56 33.37
N ARG A 162 -36.63 72.61 33.29
CA ARG A 162 -38.07 72.87 33.00
C ARG A 162 -38.91 71.61 32.92
#